data_AF-A0A323TXN1-F1
#
_entry.id   AF-A0A323TXN1-F1
#
_cell.length_a   1.000
_cell.length_b   1.000
_cell.length_c   1.000
_cell.angle_alpha   90.00
_cell.angle_beta   90.00
_cell.angle_gamma   90.00
#
_symmetry.space_group_name_H-M   'P 1'
#
loop_
_entity.id
_entity.type
_entity.pdbx_description
1 polymer ?
#
loop_
_entity_poly.entity_id
_entity_poly.type
_entity_poly.pdbx_seq_one_letter_code
_entity_poly.pdbx_strand_id
1 'polypeptide(L)'
;MKMILSILVGVQIIASPIYAEEVNNIDKDLAIESMYCLEELDNTAQLQPHFKYYHELIIEKHRPDLLEEWKQVDRDREAIDKKIREYNKEKRDDVYEGISNNWYTKHAIVQQQFLSAVKERESEKIKISLSHLLSLKKSWNIEMKEALKE
;
A
#
# COMPACT_ATOMS: atom_id res chain seq x y z
N MET A 1 -3.10 -22.07 42.82
CA MET A 1 -2.43 -20.75 42.68
C MET A 1 -2.04 -20.60 41.21
N LYS A 2 -2.41 -19.47 40.59
CA LYS A 2 -2.48 -19.26 39.13
C LYS A 2 -1.10 -19.34 38.43
N MET A 3 -1.05 -20.07 37.32
CA MET A 3 0.00 -20.04 36.28
C MET A 3 -0.01 -18.67 35.58
N ILE A 4 1.17 -18.08 35.35
CA ILE A 4 1.40 -17.15 34.23
C ILE A 4 2.79 -17.46 33.68
N LEU A 5 2.82 -18.19 32.56
CA LEU A 5 4.01 -18.38 31.73
C LEU A 5 3.97 -17.29 30.65
N SER A 6 4.71 -16.21 30.86
CA SER A 6 4.80 -15.10 29.92
C SER A 6 5.72 -15.49 28.75
N ILE A 7 5.13 -15.94 27.64
CA ILE A 7 5.88 -16.14 26.38
C ILE A 7 6.02 -14.78 25.71
N LEU A 8 7.21 -14.20 25.81
CA LEU A 8 7.63 -13.01 25.08
C LEU A 8 7.96 -13.42 23.64
N VAL A 9 6.97 -13.42 22.74
CA VAL A 9 7.23 -13.60 21.30
C VAL A 9 7.70 -12.26 20.74
N GLY A 10 9.01 -12.05 20.77
CA GLY A 10 9.65 -11.00 19.99
C GLY A 10 9.50 -11.33 18.51
N VAL A 11 8.66 -10.57 17.80
CA VAL A 11 8.60 -10.59 16.34
C VAL A 11 9.90 -9.98 15.84
N GLN A 12 10.89 -10.83 15.57
CA GLN A 12 12.06 -10.43 14.80
C GLN A 12 11.59 -10.25 13.35
N ILE A 13 11.47 -8.99 12.94
CA ILE A 13 11.32 -8.62 11.54
C ILE A 13 12.63 -9.01 10.86
N ILE A 14 12.63 -10.17 10.21
CA ILE A 14 13.74 -10.60 9.35
C ILE A 14 13.69 -9.66 8.15
N ALA A 15 14.56 -8.65 8.13
CA ALA A 15 14.86 -7.88 6.93
C ALA A 15 15.56 -8.82 5.95
N SER A 16 14.77 -9.47 5.08
CA SER A 16 15.27 -10.41 4.08
C SER A 16 16.21 -9.67 3.11
N PRO A 17 17.46 -10.14 2.91
CA PRO A 17 18.47 -9.50 2.05
C PRO A 17 18.12 -9.52 0.55
N ILE A 18 17.04 -10.19 0.15
CA ILE A 18 16.52 -10.27 -1.23
C ILE A 18 16.22 -8.85 -1.80
N TYR A 19 16.01 -7.86 -0.93
CA TYR A 19 15.70 -6.48 -1.32
C TYR A 19 16.85 -5.73 -2.01
N ALA A 20 18.12 -6.10 -1.78
CA ALA A 20 19.24 -5.30 -2.26
C ALA A 20 19.61 -5.60 -3.73
N GLU A 21 19.31 -6.80 -4.22
CA GLU A 21 19.82 -7.27 -5.51
C GLU A 21 18.83 -7.02 -6.68
N GLU A 22 17.51 -7.05 -6.44
CA GLU A 22 16.50 -6.79 -7.47
C GLU A 22 16.27 -5.30 -7.77
N VAL A 23 16.67 -4.39 -6.86
CA VAL A 23 16.49 -2.93 -7.04
C VAL A 23 17.38 -2.36 -8.14
N ASN A 24 18.48 -3.03 -8.49
CA ASN A 24 19.46 -2.54 -9.46
C ASN A 24 19.03 -2.70 -10.94
N ASN A 25 17.92 -3.38 -11.23
CA ASN A 25 17.45 -3.62 -12.61
C ASN A 25 16.10 -2.98 -12.94
N ILE A 26 15.62 -2.04 -12.13
CA ILE A 26 14.37 -1.34 -12.41
C ILE A 26 14.68 -0.15 -13.31
N ASP A 27 14.08 -0.18 -14.51
CA ASP A 27 14.13 0.93 -15.46
C ASP A 27 13.54 2.19 -14.80
N LYS A 28 14.40 3.17 -14.50
CA LYS A 28 14.01 4.41 -13.81
C LYS A 28 12.97 5.19 -14.60
N ASP A 29 12.87 4.94 -15.91
CA ASP A 29 11.93 5.59 -16.80
C ASP A 29 10.48 5.13 -16.52
N LEU A 30 10.26 3.90 -16.02
CA LEU A 30 8.93 3.38 -15.67
C LEU A 30 8.33 4.01 -14.40
N ALA A 31 9.19 4.34 -13.42
CA ALA A 31 8.77 5.00 -12.17
C ALA A 31 8.29 6.44 -12.44
N ILE A 32 8.84 7.08 -13.46
CA ILE A 32 8.46 8.42 -13.92
C ILE A 32 7.12 8.37 -14.65
N GLU A 33 6.86 7.33 -15.46
CA GLU A 33 5.58 7.18 -16.19
C GLU A 33 4.39 6.92 -15.25
N SER A 34 4.61 6.14 -14.17
CA SER A 34 3.62 5.96 -13.09
C SER A 34 3.26 7.26 -12.35
N MET A 35 4.15 8.25 -12.36
CA MET A 35 3.97 9.54 -11.67
C MET A 35 3.00 10.47 -12.44
N TYR A 36 2.80 10.23 -13.75
CA TYR A 36 1.90 11.03 -14.60
C TYR A 36 0.42 10.56 -14.59
N CYS A 37 0.05 9.56 -13.80
CA CYS A 37 -1.32 9.04 -13.71
C CYS A 37 -2.35 9.97 -13.04
N LEU A 38 -2.02 11.24 -12.78
CA LEU A 38 -2.95 12.19 -12.12
C LEU A 38 -4.14 12.59 -13.03
N GLU A 39 -3.99 12.62 -14.35
CA GLU A 39 -5.09 12.95 -15.28
C GLU A 39 -5.95 11.73 -15.68
N GLU A 40 -5.42 10.51 -15.63
CA GLU A 40 -6.21 9.29 -15.91
C GLU A 40 -7.09 8.86 -14.72
N LEU A 41 -6.81 9.37 -13.52
CA LEU A 41 -7.46 8.98 -12.27
C LEU A 41 -9.00 9.16 -12.29
N ASP A 42 -9.52 10.17 -12.99
CA ASP A 42 -10.98 10.42 -13.08
C ASP A 42 -11.71 9.34 -13.92
N ASN A 43 -11.04 8.80 -14.96
CA ASN A 43 -11.54 7.65 -15.72
C ASN A 43 -11.36 6.32 -14.96
N THR A 44 -10.41 6.24 -14.03
CA THR A 44 -10.23 5.03 -13.20
C THR A 44 -11.25 4.90 -12.07
N ALA A 45 -11.98 5.96 -11.70
CA ALA A 45 -12.92 5.93 -10.58
C ALA A 45 -13.98 4.83 -10.71
N GLN A 46 -14.44 4.56 -11.93
CA GLN A 46 -15.39 3.47 -12.22
C GLN A 46 -14.75 2.08 -12.10
N LEU A 47 -13.43 1.97 -12.31
CA LEU A 47 -12.67 0.73 -12.19
C LEU A 47 -12.20 0.47 -10.76
N GLN A 48 -12.17 1.47 -9.88
CA GLN A 48 -11.73 1.32 -8.48
C GLN A 48 -12.43 0.18 -7.73
N PRO A 49 -13.77 0.02 -7.81
CA PRO A 49 -14.44 -1.12 -7.17
C PRO A 49 -13.95 -2.47 -7.71
N HIS A 50 -13.64 -2.55 -9.01
CA HIS A 50 -13.12 -3.76 -9.65
C HIS A 50 -11.69 -4.07 -9.19
N PHE A 51 -10.82 -3.07 -9.12
CA PHE A 51 -9.48 -3.24 -8.59
C PHE A 51 -9.49 -3.61 -7.11
N LYS A 52 -10.38 -3.02 -6.30
CA LYS A 52 -10.56 -3.39 -4.89
C LYS A 52 -10.96 -4.85 -4.77
N TYR A 53 -11.99 -5.27 -5.51
CA TYR A 53 -12.45 -6.64 -5.51
C TYR A 53 -11.37 -7.63 -5.96
N TYR A 54 -10.59 -7.28 -6.99
CA TYR A 54 -9.47 -8.10 -7.45
C TYR A 54 -8.41 -8.32 -6.38
N HIS A 55 -8.01 -7.26 -5.66
CA HIS A 55 -7.09 -7.40 -4.54
C HIS A 55 -7.68 -8.26 -3.43
N GLU A 56 -8.95 -8.07 -3.07
CA GLU A 56 -9.62 -8.90 -2.06
C GLU A 56 -9.60 -10.38 -2.42
N LEU A 57 -9.91 -10.75 -3.68
CA LEU A 57 -9.86 -12.14 -4.14
C LEU A 57 -8.45 -12.74 -4.05
N ILE A 58 -7.42 -11.98 -4.43
CA ILE A 58 -6.03 -12.45 -4.37
C ILE A 58 -5.59 -12.62 -2.93
N ILE A 59 -5.96 -11.70 -2.04
CA ILE A 59 -5.67 -11.78 -0.62
C ILE A 59 -6.39 -12.97 0.00
N GLU A 60 -7.67 -13.16 -0.26
CA GLU A 60 -8.44 -14.31 0.24
C GLU A 60 -7.79 -15.64 -0.16
N LYS A 61 -7.26 -15.72 -1.39
CA LYS A 61 -6.57 -16.93 -1.88
C LYS A 61 -5.18 -17.14 -1.26
N HIS A 62 -4.36 -16.09 -1.15
CA HIS A 62 -2.94 -16.23 -0.84
C HIS A 62 -2.57 -15.85 0.61
N ARG A 63 -3.27 -14.89 1.20
CA ARG A 63 -3.07 -14.35 2.56
C ARG A 63 -4.40 -13.98 3.23
N PRO A 64 -5.31 -14.94 3.45
CA PRO A 64 -6.61 -14.67 4.05
C PRO A 64 -6.49 -14.07 5.46
N ASP A 65 -5.37 -14.32 6.15
CA ASP A 65 -5.00 -13.72 7.43
C ASP A 65 -4.89 -12.20 7.39
N LEU A 66 -4.58 -11.61 6.22
CA LEU A 66 -4.45 -10.17 6.03
C LEU A 66 -5.75 -9.48 5.59
N LEU A 67 -6.80 -10.23 5.24
CA LEU A 67 -7.97 -9.69 4.55
C LEU A 67 -8.71 -8.63 5.37
N GLU A 68 -8.97 -8.91 6.66
CA GLU A 68 -9.69 -7.95 7.50
C GLU A 68 -8.85 -6.69 7.76
N GLU A 69 -7.55 -6.85 7.98
CA GLU A 69 -6.65 -5.72 8.16
C GLU A 69 -6.58 -4.85 6.89
N TRP A 70 -6.52 -5.48 5.72
CA TRP A 70 -6.57 -4.78 4.44
C TRP A 70 -7.85 -3.95 4.28
N LYS A 71 -9.01 -4.55 4.59
CA LYS A 71 -10.30 -3.86 4.55
C LYS A 71 -10.35 -2.69 5.54
N GLN A 72 -9.78 -2.85 6.73
CA GLN A 72 -9.72 -1.77 7.71
C GLN A 72 -8.86 -0.60 7.20
N VAL A 73 -7.69 -0.89 6.62
CA VAL A 73 -6.81 0.13 6.05
C VAL A 73 -7.48 0.89 4.90
N ASP A 74 -8.27 0.21 4.07
CA ASP A 74 -9.06 0.84 3.00
C ASP A 74 -10.19 1.72 3.54
N ARG A 75 -10.89 1.29 4.61
CA ARG A 75 -11.91 2.13 5.28
C ARG A 75 -11.28 3.39 5.89
N ASP A 76 -10.13 3.24 6.54
CA ASP A 76 -9.36 4.36 7.08
C ASP A 76 -8.96 5.33 5.96
N ARG A 77 -8.48 4.81 4.83
CA ARG A 77 -8.11 5.58 3.64
C ARG A 77 -9.28 6.39 3.10
N GLU A 78 -10.45 5.76 2.93
CA GLU A 78 -11.67 6.42 2.46
C GLU A 78 -12.10 7.56 3.41
N ALA A 79 -11.94 7.39 4.73
CA ALA A 79 -12.22 8.43 5.71
C ALA A 79 -11.22 9.60 5.62
N ILE A 80 -9.92 9.29 5.49
CA ILE A 80 -8.87 10.31 5.30
C ILE A 80 -9.12 11.10 4.02
N ASP A 81 -9.40 10.44 2.89
CA ASP A 81 -9.65 11.11 1.62
C ASP A 81 -10.88 12.04 1.68
N LYS A 82 -11.91 11.71 2.47
CA LYS A 82 -13.02 12.63 2.72
C LYS A 82 -12.56 13.88 3.48
N LYS A 83 -11.76 13.72 4.52
CA LYS A 83 -11.21 14.84 5.30
C LYS A 83 -10.27 15.71 4.47
N ILE A 84 -9.40 15.13 3.64
CA ILE A 84 -8.53 15.88 2.72
C ILE A 84 -9.37 16.71 1.75
N ARG A 85 -10.42 16.12 1.15
CA ARG A 85 -11.32 16.87 0.25
C ARG A 85 -12.01 18.03 0.94
N GLU A 86 -12.39 17.90 2.21
CA GLU A 86 -12.96 19.00 3.00
C GLU A 86 -11.89 20.05 3.32
N TYR A 87 -10.71 19.63 3.77
CA TYR A 87 -9.57 20.51 4.07
C TYR A 87 -9.14 21.35 2.85
N ASN A 88 -8.96 20.71 1.68
CA ASN A 88 -8.52 21.38 0.45
C ASN A 88 -9.57 22.39 -0.05
N LYS A 89 -10.88 22.14 0.18
CA LYS A 89 -11.94 23.11 -0.14
C LYS A 89 -11.85 24.37 0.71
N GLU A 90 -11.44 24.25 1.97
CA GLU A 90 -11.38 25.35 2.92
C GLU A 90 -10.08 26.13 2.87
N LYS A 91 -8.94 25.43 2.81
CA LYS A 91 -7.62 26.04 3.02
C LYS A 91 -6.85 26.38 1.75
N ARG A 92 -7.33 25.96 0.58
CA ARG A 92 -6.69 26.13 -0.75
C ARG A 92 -5.26 25.59 -0.91
N ASP A 93 -4.68 25.00 0.13
CA ASP A 93 -3.45 24.22 0.04
C ASP A 93 -3.79 22.76 -0.29
N ASP A 94 -3.11 22.18 -1.28
CA ASP A 94 -3.29 20.77 -1.60
C ASP A 94 -2.41 19.90 -0.70
N VAL A 95 -3.04 19.21 0.26
CA VAL A 95 -2.35 18.28 1.18
C VAL A 95 -1.59 17.18 0.42
N TYR A 96 -2.03 16.81 -0.79
CA TYR A 96 -1.35 15.79 -1.59
C TYR A 96 0.04 16.23 -2.09
N GLU A 97 0.32 17.54 -2.19
CA GLU A 97 1.65 18.07 -2.53
C GLU A 97 2.69 17.81 -1.43
N GLY A 98 2.25 17.58 -0.20
CA GLY A 98 3.12 17.27 0.93
C GLY A 98 3.61 15.81 0.98
N ILE A 99 3.11 14.93 0.11
CA ILE A 99 3.52 13.53 0.07
C ILE A 99 4.95 13.41 -0.44
N SER A 100 5.78 12.66 0.29
CA SER A 100 7.14 12.38 -0.16
C SER A 100 7.11 11.60 -1.48
N ASN A 101 7.84 12.10 -2.48
CA ASN A 101 8.05 11.39 -3.76
C ASN A 101 8.61 9.95 -3.55
N ASN A 102 9.25 9.71 -2.41
CA ASN A 102 9.71 8.39 -1.98
C ASN A 102 8.58 7.37 -1.81
N TRP A 103 7.40 7.79 -1.31
CA TRP A 103 6.26 6.88 -1.15
C TRP A 103 5.77 6.38 -2.50
N TYR A 104 5.55 7.29 -3.46
CA TYR A 104 5.10 6.94 -4.80
C TYR A 104 6.06 5.99 -5.50
N THR A 105 7.36 6.25 -5.37
CA THR A 105 8.40 5.36 -5.92
C THR A 105 8.32 3.96 -5.33
N LYS A 106 8.23 3.84 -3.99
CA LYS A 106 8.10 2.53 -3.32
C LYS A 106 6.81 1.81 -3.71
N HIS A 107 5.70 2.55 -3.80
CA HIS A 107 4.42 2.00 -4.24
C HIS A 107 4.50 1.45 -5.67
N ALA A 108 5.05 2.21 -6.61
CA ALA A 108 5.23 1.77 -8.00
C ALA A 108 6.05 0.47 -8.08
N ILE A 109 7.18 0.39 -7.37
CA ILE A 109 8.04 -0.79 -7.34
C ILE A 109 7.29 -2.02 -6.81
N VAL A 110 6.65 -1.89 -5.64
CA VAL A 110 5.94 -3.01 -5.01
C VAL A 110 4.73 -3.44 -5.85
N GLN A 111 4.02 -2.48 -6.45
CA GLN A 111 2.90 -2.76 -7.36
C GLN A 111 3.37 -3.52 -8.59
N GLN A 112 4.50 -3.13 -9.19
CA GLN A 112 5.07 -3.84 -10.33
C GLN A 112 5.47 -5.27 -9.96
N GLN A 113 6.13 -5.47 -8.80
CA GLN A 113 6.47 -6.79 -8.29
C GLN A 113 5.21 -7.65 -8.08
N PHE A 114 4.16 -7.08 -7.51
CA PHE A 114 2.88 -7.76 -7.33
C PHE A 114 2.28 -8.19 -8.68
N LEU A 115 2.18 -7.28 -9.64
CA LEU A 115 1.62 -7.58 -10.96
C LEU A 115 2.43 -8.64 -11.71
N SER A 116 3.76 -8.58 -11.65
CA SER A 116 4.65 -9.60 -12.21
C SER A 116 4.43 -10.96 -11.55
N ALA A 117 4.38 -11.01 -10.21
CA ALA A 117 4.12 -12.24 -9.46
C ALA A 117 2.76 -12.87 -9.81
N VAL A 118 1.72 -12.05 -9.97
CA VAL A 118 0.40 -12.52 -10.38
C VAL A 118 0.39 -13.04 -11.83
N LYS A 119 1.06 -12.34 -12.75
CA LYS A 119 1.21 -12.76 -14.15
C LYS A 119 1.94 -14.10 -14.27
N GLU A 120 3.03 -14.25 -13.52
CA GLU A 120 3.84 -15.49 -13.46
C GLU A 120 3.18 -16.59 -12.60
N ARG A 121 2.12 -16.25 -11.87
CA ARG A 121 1.40 -17.14 -10.94
C ARG A 121 2.30 -17.68 -9.81
N GLU A 122 3.28 -16.88 -9.41
CA GLU A 122 4.26 -17.20 -8.37
C GLU A 122 3.69 -16.95 -6.97
N SER A 123 3.06 -17.98 -6.39
CA SER A 123 2.29 -17.87 -5.14
C SER A 123 3.06 -17.24 -3.97
N GLU A 124 4.33 -17.62 -3.78
CA GLU A 124 5.13 -17.09 -2.67
C GLU A 124 5.51 -15.62 -2.89
N LYS A 125 5.83 -15.23 -4.13
CA LYS A 125 6.06 -13.82 -4.48
C LYS A 125 4.79 -12.98 -4.26
N ILE A 126 3.61 -13.51 -4.64
CA ILE A 126 2.32 -12.85 -4.39
C ILE A 126 2.15 -12.58 -2.88
N LYS A 127 2.37 -13.58 -2.02
CA LYS A 127 2.24 -13.44 -0.56
C LYS A 127 3.16 -12.35 0.01
N ILE A 128 4.40 -12.30 -0.47
CA ILE A 128 5.39 -11.29 -0.05
C ILE A 128 4.92 -9.90 -0.49
N SER A 129 4.60 -9.73 -1.78
CA SER A 129 4.15 -8.45 -2.33
C SER A 129 2.87 -7.93 -1.66
N LEU A 130 1.90 -8.80 -1.33
CA LEU A 130 0.70 -8.41 -0.58
C LEU A 130 1.03 -7.82 0.79
N SER A 131 2.01 -8.38 1.48
CA SER A 131 2.45 -7.86 2.79
C SER A 131 3.09 -6.48 2.65
N HIS A 132 3.90 -6.28 1.61
CA HIS A 132 4.52 -4.99 1.32
C HIS A 132 3.50 -3.93 0.89
N LEU A 133 2.54 -4.29 0.04
CA LEU A 133 1.45 -3.39 -0.35
C LEU A 133 0.64 -2.93 0.86
N LEU A 134 0.29 -3.85 1.76
CA LEU A 134 -0.43 -3.51 2.98
C LEU A 134 0.37 -2.54 3.87
N SER A 135 1.69 -2.79 4.00
CA SER A 135 2.59 -1.89 4.74
C SER A 135 2.62 -0.48 4.14
N LEU A 136 2.71 -0.36 2.81
CA LEU A 136 2.71 0.93 2.12
C LEU A 136 1.37 1.66 2.23
N LYS A 137 0.24 0.93 2.17
CA LYS A 137 -1.08 1.52 2.41
C LYS A 137 -1.19 2.11 3.82
N LYS A 138 -0.69 1.38 4.83
CA LYS A 138 -0.65 1.87 6.21
C LYS A 138 0.23 3.11 6.35
N SER A 139 1.43 3.11 5.75
CA SER A 139 2.33 4.26 5.84
C SER A 139 1.72 5.50 5.23
N TRP A 140 1.03 5.37 4.09
CA TRP A 140 0.30 6.49 3.50
C TRP A 140 -0.76 7.05 4.44
N ASN A 141 -1.56 6.17 5.06
CA ASN A 141 -2.59 6.60 6.00
C ASN A 141 -2.00 7.35 7.20
N ILE A 142 -0.81 6.97 7.65
CA ILE A 142 -0.07 7.67 8.72
C ILE A 142 0.38 9.05 8.23
N GLU A 143 1.11 9.11 7.10
CA GLU A 143 1.63 10.36 6.53
C GLU A 143 0.50 11.39 6.29
N MET A 144 -0.68 10.95 5.85
CA MET A 144 -1.82 11.85 5.63
C MET A 144 -2.54 12.29 6.89
N LYS A 145 -2.66 11.41 7.90
CA LYS A 145 -3.16 11.83 9.21
C LYS A 145 -2.25 12.89 9.81
N GLU A 146 -0.93 12.69 9.75
CA GLU A 146 0.07 13.68 10.18
C GLU A 146 -0.05 15.00 9.40
N ALA A 147 -0.24 14.96 8.08
CA ALA A 147 -0.43 16.15 7.25
C ALA A 147 -1.72 16.91 7.60
N LEU A 148 -2.79 16.20 7.98
CA LEU A 148 -4.03 16.77 8.49
C LEU A 148 -3.92 17.26 9.95
N LYS A 149 -2.80 16.97 10.65
CA LYS A 149 -2.59 17.18 12.09
C LYS A 149 -3.55 16.38 12.98
N GLU A 150 -3.90 15.17 12.56
CA GLU A 150 -4.68 14.18 13.32
C GLU A 150 -3.82 13.08 13.96
#